data_AF-A0A7C5I4S3-F1
#
_entry.id   AF-A0A7C5I4S3-F1
#
_cell.length_a   1.000
_cell.length_b   1.000
_cell.length_c   1.000
_cell.angle_alpha   90.00
_cell.angle_beta   90.00
_cell.angle_gamma   90.00
#
_symmetry.space_group_name_H-M   'P 1'
#
loop_
_entity.id
_entity.type
_entity.pdbx_description
1 polymer ?
#
loop_
_entity_poly.entity_id
_entity_poly.type
_entity_poly.pdbx_seq_one_letter_code
_entity_poly.pdbx_strand_id
1 'polypeptide(L)' 'MEKKREQKRRRGKVLFFDENLGSGILQPRGSKERIKFTYKDVIGESSFVILFEGEEVEFWYENRRIRVKRSGKI' A
#
# COMPACT_ATOMS: atom_id res chain seq x y z
N MET A 1 -2.48 -10.64 -28.82
CA MET A 1 -1.76 -10.78 -27.54
C MET A 1 -1.86 -9.45 -26.82
N GLU A 2 -2.76 -9.34 -25.85
CA GLU A 2 -2.97 -8.11 -25.10
C GLU A 2 -1.79 -7.93 -24.13
N LYS A 3 -0.95 -6.91 -24.36
CA LYS A 3 0.11 -6.54 -23.41
C LYS A 3 -0.58 -6.17 -22.10
N LYS A 4 -0.52 -7.05 -21.08
CA LYS A 4 -0.87 -6.71 -19.70
C LYS A 4 -0.15 -5.39 -19.39
N ARG A 5 -0.91 -4.29 -19.26
CA ARG A 5 -0.36 -3.02 -18.77
C ARG A 5 0.16 -3.32 -17.37
N GLU A 6 1.47 -3.51 -17.23
CA GLU A 6 2.10 -3.54 -15.92
C GLU A 6 1.73 -2.23 -15.23
N GLN A 7 0.91 -2.33 -14.20
CA GLN A 7 0.48 -1.15 -13.48
C GLN A 7 1.70 -0.57 -12.77
N LYS A 8 2.01 0.69 -13.09
CA LYS A 8 3.22 1.37 -12.60
C LYS A 8 3.22 1.38 -11.07
N ARG A 9 4.19 0.70 -10.46
CA ARG A 9 4.42 0.76 -9.02
C ARG A 9 4.79 2.19 -8.62
N ARG A 10 4.18 2.68 -7.55
CA ARG A 10 4.38 4.01 -6.97
C ARG A 10 4.87 3.85 -5.54
N ARG A 11 5.62 4.84 -5.05
CA ARG A 11 6.01 4.93 -3.64
C ARG A 11 5.10 5.89 -2.90
N GLY A 12 4.88 5.62 -1.62
CA GLY A 12 4.15 6.47 -0.71
C GLY A 12 4.59 6.24 0.73
N LYS A 13 4.00 7.01 1.63
CA LYS A 13 4.14 6.82 3.07
C LYS A 13 2.81 6.49 3.70
N VAL A 14 2.80 5.65 4.72
CA VAL A 14 1.63 5.43 5.58
C VAL A 14 1.42 6.70 6.42
N LEU A 15 0.20 7.23 6.42
CA LEU A 15 -0.19 8.34 7.29
C LEU A 15 -0.82 7.84 8.58
N PHE A 16 -1.52 6.72 8.50
CA PHE A 16 -2.26 6.14 9.62
C PHE A 16 -2.62 4.70 9.29
N PHE A 17 -2.59 3.81 10.29
CA PHE A 17 -3.12 2.46 10.20
C PHE A 17 -3.68 2.09 11.57
N ASP A 18 -4.95 1.68 11.61
CA ASP A 18 -5.60 1.17 12.81
C ASP A 18 -5.49 -0.36 12.77
N GLU A 19 -4.69 -0.95 13.66
CA GLU A 19 -4.49 -2.40 13.70
C GLU A 19 -5.73 -3.18 14.16
N ASN A 20 -6.63 -2.56 14.93
CA ASN A 20 -7.86 -3.20 15.40
C ASN A 20 -8.92 -3.25 14.29
N LEU A 21 -8.98 -2.20 13.46
CA LEU A 21 -9.87 -2.15 12.30
C LEU A 21 -9.26 -2.74 11.02
N GLY A 22 -7.94 -2.95 11.01
CA GLY A 22 -7.19 -3.41 9.84
C GLY A 22 -7.30 -2.45 8.65
N SER A 23 -7.37 -1.14 8.90
CA SER A 23 -7.56 -0.14 7.85
C SER A 23 -6.59 1.01 7.99
N GLY A 24 -6.12 1.54 6.86
CA GLY A 24 -5.14 2.60 6.85
C GLY A 24 -5.29 3.57 5.70
N ILE A 25 -4.47 4.60 5.76
CA ILE A 25 -4.36 5.67 4.78
C ILE A 25 -2.89 5.82 4.40
N LEU A 26 -2.61 5.81 3.10
CA LEU A 26 -1.29 6.15 2.57
C LEU A 26 -1.36 7.41 1.71
N GLN A 27 -0.23 8.08 1.58
CA GLN A 27 -0.05 9.24 0.71
C GLN A 27 1.02 8.94 -0.33
N PRO A 28 0.70 9.00 -1.64
CA PRO A 28 1.70 8.87 -2.69
C PRO A 28 2.76 9.97 -2.59
N ARG A 29 4.02 9.63 -2.86
CA ARG A 29 5.12 10.60 -2.86
C ARG A 29 4.88 11.71 -3.89
N GLY A 30 5.02 12.96 -3.47
CA GLY A 30 4.79 14.13 -4.32
C GLY A 30 3.31 14.47 -4.58
N SER A 31 2.37 13.77 -3.93
CA SER A 31 0.94 14.04 -4.01
C SER A 31 0.38 14.45 -2.64
N LYS A 32 -0.68 15.26 -2.64
CA LYS A 32 -1.51 15.53 -1.44
C LYS A 32 -2.69 14.56 -1.31
N GLU A 33 -2.90 13.69 -2.30
CA GLU A 33 -3.94 12.67 -2.27
C GLU A 33 -3.76 11.70 -1.10
N ARG A 34 -4.89 11.20 -0.59
CA ARG A 34 -4.94 10.17 0.44
C ARG A 34 -5.65 8.96 -0.13
N ILE A 35 -5.00 7.81 -0.02
CA ILE A 35 -5.54 6.55 -0.54
C ILE A 35 -5.81 5.64 0.64
N LYS A 36 -7.08 5.24 0.78
CA LYS A 36 -7.50 4.25 1.78
C LYS A 36 -7.11 2.86 1.32
N PHE A 37 -6.67 2.03 2.26
CA PHE A 37 -6.39 0.61 2.05
C PHE A 37 -6.75 -0.18 3.31
N THR A 38 -6.76 -1.50 3.19
CA THR A 38 -7.02 -2.45 4.29
C THR A 38 -5.88 -3.44 4.43
N TYR A 39 -5.84 -4.17 5.54
CA TYR A 39 -4.87 -5.24 5.77
C TYR A 39 -4.85 -6.29 4.64
N LYS A 40 -5.98 -6.53 3.96
CA LYS A 40 -6.09 -7.47 2.82
C LYS A 40 -5.40 -6.98 1.55
N ASP A 41 -5.15 -5.67 1.47
CA ASP A 41 -4.43 -5.06 0.35
C ASP A 41 -2.91 -5.13 0.56
N VAL A 42 -2.46 -5.36 1.80
CA VAL A 42 -1.05 -5.54 2.15
C VAL A 42 -0.60 -6.94 1.75
N ILE A 43 0.46 -7.03 0.95
CA ILE A 43 1.00 -8.29 0.45
C ILE A 43 2.35 -8.61 1.09
N GLY A 44 2.66 -9.91 1.18
CA GLY A 44 3.92 -10.40 1.75
C GLY A 44 3.88 -10.56 3.27
N GLU A 45 2.76 -10.24 3.92
CA GLU A 45 2.52 -10.50 5.33
C GLU A 45 1.74 -11.81 5.47
N SER A 46 2.23 -12.75 6.29
CA SER A 46 1.58 -14.05 6.54
C SER A 46 0.66 -14.05 7.76
N SER A 47 0.58 -12.94 8.49
CA SER A 47 -0.05 -12.86 9.81
C SER A 47 -0.61 -11.45 10.06
N PHE A 48 -0.79 -11.08 11.33
CA PHE A 48 -1.33 -9.78 11.74
C PHE A 48 -0.54 -8.63 11.10
N VAL A 49 -1.23 -7.75 10.38
CA VAL A 49 -0.63 -6.62 9.66
C VAL A 49 -0.59 -5.42 10.59
N ILE A 50 0.60 -4.87 10.81
CA ILE A 50 0.80 -3.58 11.49
C ILE A 50 1.68 -2.73 10.58
N LEU A 51 1.28 -1.50 10.33
CA LEU A 51 2.06 -0.51 9.59
C LEU A 51 2.20 0.75 10.44
N PHE A 52 3.40 1.32 10.48
CA PHE A 52 3.66 2.51 11.29
C PHE A 52 3.44 3.79 10.50
N GLU A 53 3.02 4.86 11.19
CA GLU A 53 2.99 6.19 10.58
C GLU A 53 4.39 6.59 10.08
N GLY A 54 4.45 7.13 8.87
CA GLY A 54 5.70 7.48 8.19
C GLY A 54 6.38 6.33 7.45
N GLU A 55 5.93 5.09 7.63
CA GLU A 55 6.51 3.91 6.96
C GLU A 55 6.40 4.04 5.43
N GLU A 56 7.52 3.80 4.72
CA GLU A 56 7.55 3.85 3.25
C GLU A 56 7.02 2.55 2.63
N VAL A 57 6.09 2.68 1.68
CA VAL A 57 5.47 1.54 0.99
C VAL A 57 5.50 1.73 -0.51
N GLU A 58 5.62 0.62 -1.24
CA GLU A 58 5.29 0.54 -2.65
C GLU A 58 3.83 0.14 -2.80
N PHE A 59 3.12 0.77 -3.73
CA PHE A 59 1.75 0.42 -4.04
C PHE A 59 1.48 0.50 -5.54
N TRP A 60 0.53 -0.30 -6.00
CA TRP A 60 0.02 -0.30 -7.37
C TRP A 60 -1.43 -0.75 -7.34
N TYR A 61 -2.12 -0.58 -8.47
CA TYR A 61 -3.44 -1.16 -8.64
C TYR A 61 -3.32 -2.49 -9.39
N GLU A 62 -4.20 -3.43 -9.11
CA GLU A 62 -4.33 -4.71 -9.79
C GLU A 62 -5.82 -5.02 -9.83
N ASN A 63 -6.41 -5.15 -11.03
CA ASN A 63 -7.86 -5.36 -11.19
C ASN A 63 -8.73 -4.37 -10.38
N ARG A 64 -8.35 -3.07 -10.40
CA ARG A 64 -8.98 -1.97 -9.64
C ARG A 64 -8.86 -2.06 -8.10
N ARG A 65 -8.14 -3.05 -7.56
CA ARG A 65 -7.79 -3.12 -6.14
C ARG A 65 -6.39 -2.57 -5.91
N ILE A 66 -6.17 -1.90 -4.79
CA ILE A 66 -4.83 -1.50 -4.40
C ILE A 66 -4.06 -2.71 -3.86
N ARG A 67 -2.77 -2.77 -4.16
CA ARG A 67 -1.80 -3.65 -3.52
C ARG A 67 -0.77 -2.77 -2.84
N VAL A 68 -0.44 -3.11 -1.60
CA VAL A 68 0.53 -2.39 -0.78
C VAL A 68 1.61 -3.37 -0.36
N LYS A 69 2.87 -3.01 -0.53
CA LYS A 69 4.02 -3.80 -0.10
C LYS A 69 4.96 -2.88 0.67
N ARG A 70 5.49 -3.35 1.79
CA ARG A 70 6.57 -2.65 2.49
C ARG A 70 7.72 -2.40 1.52
N SER A 71 8.23 -1.17 1.49
CA SER A 71 9.47 -0.90 0.79
C SER A 71 10.56 -1.58 1.60
N GLY A 72 11.08 -2.70 1.11
CA GLY A 72 12.09 -3.46 1.85
C GLY A 72 13.27 -2.56 2.22
N LYS A 73 13.53 -2.43 3.53
CA LYS A 73 14.89 -2.19 4.02
C LYS A 73 15.49 -3.55 4.32
N ILE A 74 16.71 -3.75 3.82
CA ILE A 74 17.65 -4.78 4.26
C ILE A 74 17.79 -4.69 5.78
#